data_AF-A0A8J5TNY4-F1
#
_entry.id   AF-A0A8J5TNY4-F1
#
_cell.length_a   1.000
_cell.length_b   1.000
_cell.length_c   1.000
_cell.angle_alpha   90.00
_cell.angle_beta   90.00
_cell.angle_gamma   90.00
#
_symmetry.space_group_name_H-M   'P 1'
#
loop_
_entity.id
_entity.type
_entity.pdbx_description
1 polymer ?
#
loop_
_entity_poly.entity_id
_entity_poly.type
_entity_poly.pdbx_seq_one_letter_code
_entity_poly.pdbx_strand_id
1 'polypeptide(L)'
;MVEFVQQENPHLRVFNINPGAIATEMQKKSGDIATVDNIRLPASYCVWLASSKEADYLKGRFLWTNWDVTELLQRKDEIKKQNLLTHGLVGL
;
A
#
# COMPACT_ATOMS: atom_id res chain seq x y z
N MET A 1 1.34 -11.69 -5.56
CA MET A 1 1.81 -11.37 -6.92
C MET A 1 2.89 -10.28 -6.89
N VAL A 2 2.65 -9.15 -6.22
CA VAL A 2 3.62 -8.06 -6.09
C VAL A 2 4.85 -8.46 -5.25
N GLU A 3 4.67 -9.35 -4.28
CA GLU A 3 5.72 -9.92 -3.44
C GLU A 3 6.80 -10.62 -4.28
N PHE A 4 6.39 -11.41 -5.29
CA PHE A 4 7.31 -12.15 -6.15
C PHE A 4 8.12 -11.22 -7.05
N VAL A 5 7.47 -10.23 -7.67
CA VAL A 5 8.16 -9.22 -8.50
C VAL A 5 9.21 -8.49 -7.66
N GLN A 6 8.88 -8.13 -6.42
CA GLN A 6 9.83 -7.49 -5.50
C GLN A 6 11.00 -8.42 -5.13
N GLN A 7 10.75 -9.71 -4.93
CA GLN A 7 11.78 -10.70 -4.58
C GLN A 7 12.72 -10.98 -5.75
N GLU A 8 12.18 -11.11 -6.96
CA GLU A 8 12.95 -11.33 -8.19
C GLU A 8 13.75 -10.09 -8.61
N ASN A 9 13.28 -8.90 -8.24
CA ASN A 9 13.92 -7.62 -8.59
C ASN A 9 14.23 -6.78 -7.34
N PRO A 10 15.25 -7.13 -6.53
CA PRO A 10 15.55 -6.44 -5.26
C PRO A 10 15.91 -4.96 -5.41
N HIS A 11 16.39 -4.57 -6.60
CA HIS A 11 16.76 -3.20 -6.95
C HIS A 11 15.54 -2.31 -7.23
N LEU A 12 14.38 -2.90 -7.51
CA LEU A 12 13.12 -2.18 -7.65
C LEU A 12 12.44 -1.98 -6.29
N ARG A 13 11.60 -0.94 -6.23
CA ARG A 13 10.71 -0.66 -5.11
C ARG A 13 9.28 -0.86 -5.59
N VAL A 14 8.71 -2.02 -5.28
CA VAL A 14 7.39 -2.44 -5.75
C VAL A 14 6.43 -2.45 -4.57
N PHE A 15 5.26 -1.85 -4.73
CA PHE A 15 4.26 -1.73 -3.68
C PHE A 15 2.88 -2.09 -4.25
N ASN A 16 2.03 -2.69 -3.42
CA ASN A 16 0.62 -2.91 -3.75
C ASN A 16 -0.23 -1.93 -2.96
N ILE A 17 -0.97 -1.05 -3.64
CA ILE A 17 -1.74 0.00 -2.98
C ILE A 17 -3.24 -0.19 -3.21
N ASN A 18 -4.01 -0.06 -2.13
CA ASN A 18 -5.44 0.22 -2.21
C ASN A 18 -5.65 1.74 -2.15
N PRO A 19 -6.15 2.37 -3.23
CA PRO A 19 -6.28 3.82 -3.34
C PRO A 19 -7.51 4.40 -2.62
N GLY A 20 -8.29 3.58 -1.90
CA GLY A 20 -9.56 3.99 -1.32
C GLY A 20 -10.68 4.11 -2.36
N ALA A 21 -11.78 4.75 -1.96
CA ALA A 21 -12.98 4.96 -2.77
C ALA A 21 -12.99 6.36 -3.39
N ILE A 22 -12.39 6.48 -4.58
CA ILE A 22 -12.24 7.75 -5.31
C ILE A 22 -13.25 7.86 -6.46
N ALA A 23 -13.85 9.05 -6.60
CA ALA A 23 -14.72 9.39 -7.73
C ALA A 23 -13.93 9.47 -9.06
N THR A 24 -13.84 8.35 -9.76
CA THR A 24 -13.20 8.22 -11.08
C THR A 24 -14.20 7.75 -12.13
N GLU A 25 -13.86 7.87 -13.42
CA GLU A 25 -14.68 7.32 -14.51
C GLU A 25 -14.84 5.79 -14.42
N MET A 26 -13.84 5.10 -13.86
CA MET A 26 -13.94 3.66 -13.57
C MET A 26 -14.98 3.39 -12.48
N GLN A 27 -14.97 4.20 -11.41
CA GLN A 27 -15.91 4.05 -10.31
C GLN A 27 -17.37 4.28 -10.75
N LYS A 28 -17.62 5.23 -11.66
CA LYS A 28 -18.96 5.47 -12.21
C LYS A 28 -19.57 4.24 -12.89
N LYS A 29 -18.74 3.31 -13.38
CA LYS A 29 -19.18 2.05 -14.00
C LYS A 29 -19.47 0.95 -13.00
N SER A 30 -19.07 1.11 -11.74
CA SER A 30 -19.18 0.12 -10.66
C SER A 30 -20.49 0.22 -9.87
N GLY A 31 -21.43 1.09 -10.27
CA GLY A 31 -22.69 1.34 -9.57
C GLY A 31 -22.58 2.44 -8.51
N ASP A 32 -23.62 2.57 -7.68
CA ASP A 32 -23.77 3.63 -6.67
C ASP A 32 -22.98 3.33 -5.38
N ILE A 33 -21.67 3.16 -5.53
CA ILE A 33 -20.76 2.95 -4.41
C ILE A 33 -20.29 4.31 -3.91
N ALA A 34 -20.54 4.61 -2.64
CA ALA A 34 -20.14 5.85 -2.01
C ALA A 34 -18.64 6.15 -2.23
N THR A 35 -18.36 7.33 -2.76
CA THR A 35 -16.99 7.84 -2.93
C THR A 35 -16.72 8.81 -1.78
N VAL A 36 -15.98 8.32 -0.80
CA VAL A 36 -15.77 9.03 0.47
C VAL A 36 -14.37 9.62 0.59
N ASP A 37 -13.44 9.17 -0.25
CA ASP A 37 -12.03 9.53 -0.14
C ASP A 37 -11.65 10.64 -1.14
N ASN A 38 -10.76 11.53 -0.70
CA ASN A 38 -10.24 12.62 -1.53
C ASN A 38 -9.10 12.11 -2.42
N ILE A 39 -9.12 12.41 -3.72
CA ILE A 39 -8.06 12.02 -4.69
C ILE A 39 -6.64 12.42 -4.24
N ARG A 40 -6.51 13.49 -3.45
CA ARG A 40 -5.23 13.94 -2.91
C ARG A 40 -4.57 12.88 -2.01
N LEU A 41 -5.36 12.05 -1.32
CA LEU A 41 -4.86 11.05 -0.40
C LEU A 41 -4.00 9.98 -1.10
N PRO A 42 -4.52 9.20 -2.06
CA PRO A 42 -3.70 8.23 -2.78
C PRO A 42 -2.59 8.91 -3.61
N ALA A 43 -2.83 10.12 -4.14
CA ALA A 43 -1.81 10.85 -4.87
C ALA A 43 -0.58 11.19 -4.00
N SER A 44 -0.80 11.79 -2.82
CA SER A 44 0.27 12.10 -1.88
C SER A 44 0.93 10.84 -1.32
N TYR A 45 0.16 9.77 -1.10
CA TYR A 45 0.70 8.49 -0.65
C TYR A 45 1.67 7.87 -1.66
N CYS A 46 1.33 7.90 -2.97
CA CYS A 46 2.24 7.47 -4.04
C CYS A 46 3.52 8.30 -4.09
N VAL A 47 3.43 9.62 -3.93
CA VAL A 47 4.61 10.50 -3.88
C VAL A 47 5.50 10.11 -2.70
N TRP A 48 4.92 9.91 -1.51
CA TRP A 48 5.67 9.49 -0.32
C TRP A 48 6.38 8.15 -0.53
N LEU A 49 5.69 7.15 -1.09
CA LEU A 49 6.30 5.86 -1.43
C LEU A 49 7.44 6.03 -2.44
N ALA A 50 7.27 6.87 -3.46
CA ALA A 50 8.28 7.07 -4.49
C ALA A 50 9.53 7.84 -3.97
N SER A 51 9.35 8.82 -3.09
CA SER A 51 10.43 9.72 -2.68
C SER A 51 11.10 9.37 -1.36
N SER A 52 10.38 8.78 -0.39
CA SER A 52 10.94 8.51 0.94
C SER A 52 11.62 7.15 1.01
N LYS A 53 12.87 7.11 1.48
CA LYS A 53 13.59 5.87 1.83
C LYS A 53 13.00 5.18 3.07
N GLU A 54 12.25 5.90 3.89
CA GLU A 54 11.64 5.36 5.10
C GLU A 54 10.60 4.29 4.75
N ALA A 55 9.98 4.37 3.56
CA ALA A 55 9.03 3.39 3.05
C ALA A 55 9.68 2.08 2.55
N ASP A 56 11.02 1.96 2.50
CA ASP A 56 11.70 0.81 1.87
C ASP A 56 11.41 -0.53 2.56
N TYR A 57 11.00 -0.52 3.83
CA TYR A 57 10.59 -1.76 4.52
C TYR A 57 9.21 -2.28 4.10
N LEU A 58 8.42 -1.44 3.42
CA LEU A 58 7.11 -1.78 2.89
C LEU A 58 7.18 -2.35 1.47
N LYS A 59 8.38 -2.47 0.88
CA LYS A 59 8.60 -3.13 -0.40
C LYS A 59 7.99 -4.53 -0.42
N GLY A 60 7.23 -4.82 -1.46
CA GLY A 60 6.52 -6.07 -1.65
C GLY A 60 5.26 -6.23 -0.78
N ARG A 61 4.86 -5.21 -0.01
CA ARG A 61 3.69 -5.29 0.88
C ARG A 61 2.46 -4.60 0.30
N PHE A 62 1.30 -4.98 0.84
CA PHE A 62 0.01 -4.33 0.64
C PHE A 62 -0.15 -3.12 1.56
N LEU A 63 -0.64 -2.01 1.02
CA LEU A 63 -0.82 -0.76 1.72
C LEU A 63 -2.18 -0.17 1.39
N TRP A 64 -2.92 0.26 2.41
CA TRP A 64 -4.13 1.04 2.22
C TRP A 64 -3.86 2.51 2.48
N THR A 65 -4.19 3.35 1.52
CA THR A 65 -3.92 4.80 1.57
C THR A 65 -4.66 5.53 2.69
N ASN A 66 -5.68 4.92 3.30
CA ASN A 66 -6.38 5.45 4.47
C ASN A 66 -5.64 5.21 5.79
N TRP A 67 -4.55 4.43 5.80
CA TRP A 67 -3.72 4.24 6.99
C TRP A 67 -2.82 5.45 7.25
N ASP A 68 -2.59 5.75 8.54
CA ASP A 68 -1.67 6.81 8.95
C ASP A 68 -0.21 6.37 8.70
N VAL A 69 0.49 7.17 7.90
CA VAL A 69 1.91 6.94 7.57
C VAL A 69 2.79 6.98 8.83
N THR A 70 2.49 7.86 9.78
CA THR A 70 3.23 7.97 11.04
C THR A 70 3.09 6.69 11.87
N GLU A 71 1.86 6.14 11.94
CA GLU A 71 1.63 4.87 12.63
C GLU A 71 2.38 3.72 11.93
N LEU A 72 2.31 3.66 10.60
CA LEU A 72 3.05 2.65 9.82
C LEU A 72 4.55 2.69 10.13
N LEU A 73 5.14 3.88 10.19
CA LEU A 73 6.55 4.07 10.51
C LEU A 73 6.90 3.63 11.94
N GLN A 74 6.03 3.91 12.91
CA GLN A 74 6.20 3.46 14.30
C GLN A 74 6.13 1.93 14.43
N ARG A 75 5.32 1.27 13.59
CA ARG A 75 5.12 -0.19 13.60
C ARG A 75 6.12 -0.96 12.71
N LYS A 76 7.17 -0.31 12.22
CA LYS A 76 8.15 -0.89 11.29
C LYS A 76 8.73 -2.23 11.75
N ASP A 77 9.12 -2.33 13.01
CA ASP A 77 9.76 -3.55 13.52
C ASP A 77 8.78 -4.70 13.68
N GLU A 78 7.55 -4.41 14.12
CA GLU A 78 6.45 -5.38 14.19
C GLU A 78 6.13 -5.95 12.79
N ILE A 79 5.94 -5.05 11.81
CA ILE A 79 5.61 -5.42 10.42
C ILE A 79 6.69 -6.32 9.83
N LYS A 80 7.96 -6.01 10.06
CA LYS A 80 9.08 -6.84 9.59
C LYS A 80 9.13 -8.19 10.29
N LYS A 81 9.09 -8.19 11.63
CA LYS A 81 9.28 -9.40 12.44
C LYS A 81 8.18 -10.45 12.20
N GLN A 82 6.94 -9.99 12.07
CA GLN A 82 5.79 -10.87 11.87
C GLN A 82 5.41 -11.05 10.39
N ASN A 83 6.19 -10.47 9.47
CA ASN A 83 5.91 -10.44 8.05
C ASN A 83 4.46 -10.01 7.71
N LEU A 84 3.98 -8.94 8.35
CA LEU A 84 2.62 -8.44 8.16
C LEU A 84 2.44 -7.80 6.79
N LEU A 85 1.18 -7.62 6.38
CA LEU A 85 0.81 -6.90 5.15
C LEU A 85 1.31 -7.57 3.86
N THR A 86 1.57 -8.88 3.90
CA THR A 86 1.81 -9.70 2.72
C THR A 86 0.68 -10.70 2.54
N HIS A 87 0.32 -11.01 1.30
CA HIS A 87 -0.69 -12.03 1.05
C HIS A 87 -0.07 -13.42 1.21
N GLY A 88 -0.69 -14.28 2.01
CA GLY A 88 -0.22 -15.65 2.19
C GLY A 88 -1.03 -16.42 3.23
N LEU A 89 -0.81 -17.73 3.29
CA LEU A 89 -1.32 -18.58 4.36
C LEU A 89 -0.26 -18.66 5.45
N VAL A 90 -0.62 -18.31 6.68
CA VAL A 90 0.34 -18.16 7.79
C VAL A 90 0.50 -19.45 8.62
N GLY A 91 -0.28 -20.50 8.33
CA GLY A 91 -0.35 -21.68 9.20
C GLY A 91 -0.92 -21.33 10.59
N LEU A 92 -1.12 -22.35 11.43
CA LEU A 92 -1.43 -22.19 12.86
C LEU A 92 -0.14 -22.25 13.67
#